data_AF-A0A3C0CY43-F1
#
_entry.id   AF-A0A3C0CY43-F1
#
_cell.length_a   1.000
_cell.length_b   1.000
_cell.length_c   1.000
_cell.angle_alpha   90.00
_cell.angle_beta   90.00
_cell.angle_gamma   90.00
#
_symmetry.space_group_name_H-M   'P 1'
#
loop_
_entity.id
_entity.type
_entity.pdbx_description
1 polymer ?
#
loop_
_entity_poly.entity_id
_entity_poly.type
_entity_poly.pdbx_seq_one_letter_code
_entity_poly.pdbx_strand_id
1 'polypeptide(L)' 'MFSGAYSHSVDSKGRTVIPARFRSKLGERFYLTRGMHGCLWIFSEEEWRGVQN' A
#
# COMPACT_ATOMS: atom_id res chain seq x y z
N MET A 1 -9.58 -8.55 4.05
CA MET A 1 -9.75 -8.40 2.59
C MET A 1 -9.56 -6.95 2.14
N PHE A 2 -8.60 -6.71 1.25
CA PHE A 2 -8.41 -5.45 0.51
C PHE A 2 -9.03 -5.61 -0.89
N SER A 3 -10.21 -5.03 -1.16
CA SER A 3 -10.89 -5.21 -2.45
C SER A 3 -11.57 -3.93 -2.93
N GLY A 4 -11.15 -3.40 -4.08
CA GLY A 4 -11.73 -2.22 -4.73
C GLY A 4 -10.67 -1.31 -5.34
N ALA A 5 -11.06 -0.48 -6.31
CA ALA A 5 -10.18 0.42 -7.04
C ALA A 5 -10.51 1.88 -6.73
N TYR A 6 -9.46 2.70 -6.60
CA TYR A 6 -9.57 4.13 -6.31
C TYR A 6 -8.63 4.91 -7.23
N SER A 7 -9.12 5.99 -7.81
CA SER A 7 -8.29 6.93 -8.56
C SER A 7 -7.89 8.09 -7.64
N HIS A 8 -6.59 8.31 -7.50
CA HIS A 8 -6.02 9.41 -6.73
C HIS A 8 -4.91 10.08 -7.55
N SER A 9 -4.90 11.41 -7.54
CA SER A 9 -3.78 12.17 -8.08
C SER A 9 -2.54 12.03 -7.20
N VAL A 10 -1.37 12.03 -7.83
CA VAL A 10 -0.09 12.18 -7.13
C VAL A 10 0.22 13.67 -7.04
N ASP A 11 0.57 14.16 -5.86
CA ASP A 11 0.91 15.57 -5.67
C ASP A 11 2.30 15.92 -6.22
N SER A 12 2.65 17.20 -6.19
CA SER A 12 3.95 17.69 -6.67
C SER A 12 5.16 17.14 -5.91
N LYS A 13 4.95 16.48 -4.77
CA LYS A 13 5.97 15.86 -3.93
C LYS A 13 6.01 14.33 -4.10
N GLY A 14 5.27 13.79 -5.06
CA GLY A 14 5.23 12.35 -5.30
C GLY A 14 4.37 11.58 -4.29
N ARG A 15 3.49 12.24 -3.53
CA ARG A 15 2.66 11.61 -2.51
C ARG A 15 1.27 11.31 -3.07
N THR A 16 0.68 10.22 -2.60
CA THR A 16 -0.73 9.89 -2.80
C THR A 16 -1.35 9.50 -1.46
N VAL A 17 -2.67 9.66 -1.36
CA VAL A 17 -3.40 9.40 -0.11
C VAL A 17 -3.94 7.98 -0.13
N ILE A 18 -3.60 7.19 0.88
CA ILE A 18 -4.22 5.88 1.08
C ILE A 18 -5.69 6.08 1.51
N PRO A 19 -6.67 5.43 0.85
CA PRO A 19 -8.08 5.47 1.23
C PRO A 19 -8.31 5.11 2.71
N ALA A 20 -9.20 5.86 3.39
CA ALA A 20 -9.43 5.73 4.84
C ALA A 20 -9.74 4.29 5.29
N ARG A 21 -10.54 3.55 4.52
CA ARG A 21 -10.92 2.15 4.82
C ARG A 21 -9.75 1.15 4.86
N PHE A 22 -8.61 1.52 4.29
CA PHE A 22 -7.41 0.68 4.25
C PHE A 22 -6.41 1.03 5.34
N ARG A 23 -6.49 2.25 5.91
CA ARG A 23 -5.54 2.72 6.93
C ARG A 23 -5.56 1.83 8.18
N SER A 24 -6.75 1.46 8.66
CA SER A 24 -6.90 0.59 9.82
C SER A 24 -6.34 -0.82 9.60
N LYS A 25 -6.38 -1.32 8.35
CA LYS A 25 -5.85 -2.65 8.01
C LYS A 25 -4.34 -2.66 7.79
N LEU A 26 -3.77 -1.54 7.32
CA LEU A 26 -2.32 -1.40 7.16
C LEU A 26 -1.61 -1.16 8.49
N GLY A 27 -2.29 -0.50 9.44
CA GLY A 27 -1.71 -0.15 10.73
C GLY A 27 -0.74 1.03 10.63
N GLU A 28 -0.02 1.29 11.72
CA GLU A 28 0.94 2.39 11.81
C GLU A 28 2.23 2.14 11.02
N ARG A 29 2.57 0.86 10.81
CA ARG A 29 3.75 0.43 10.06
C ARG A 29 3.34 -0.49 8.91
N PHE A 30 3.82 -0.15 7.73
CA PHE A 30 3.58 -0.90 6.51
C PHE A 30 4.79 -0.78 5.58
N TYR A 31 4.87 -1.67 4.62
CA TYR A 31 6.01 -1.83 3.74
C TYR A 31 5.60 -1.55 2.30
N LEU A 32 6.36 -0.72 1.60
CA LEU A 32 6.18 -0.41 0.19
C LEU A 32 7.30 -1.08 -0.61
N THR A 33 6.96 -1.79 -1.68
CA THR A 33 7.95 -2.42 -2.57
C THR A 33 7.55 -2.26 -4.04
N ARG A 34 8.52 -2.48 -4.94
CA ARG A 34 8.27 -2.55 -6.37
C ARG A 34 7.55 -3.87 -6.68
N GLY A 35 6.36 -3.76 -7.25
CA GLY A 35 5.61 -4.87 -7.79
C GLY A 35 5.93 -5.11 -9.27
N MET A 36 5.10 -5.93 -9.90
CA MET A 36 5.19 -6.21 -11.33
C MET A 36 4.65 -5.05 -12.18
N HIS A 37 5.05 -5.01 -13.45
CA HIS A 37 4.53 -4.07 -14.45
C HIS A 37 4.61 -2.58 -14.06
N GLY A 38 5.63 -2.20 -13.29
CA GLY A 38 5.83 -0.81 -12.85
C GLY A 38 4.88 -0.37 -11.73
N CYS A 39 4.15 -1.30 -11.11
CA CYS A 39 3.28 -1.01 -9.98
C CYS A 39 4.06 -1.00 -8.66
N LEU A 40 3.47 -0.36 -7.66
CA LEU A 40 3.91 -0.44 -6.26
C LEU A 40 2.96 -1.35 -5.48
N TRP A 41 3.52 -2.17 -4.61
CA TRP A 41 2.76 -3.01 -3.68
C TRP A 41 2.97 -2.50 -2.25
N ILE A 42 1.89 -2.52 -1.47
CA ILE A 42 1.91 -2.19 -0.04
C ILE A 42 1.49 -3.45 0.72
N PHE A 43 2.22 -3.74 1.79
CA PHE A 43 1.94 -4.83 2.72
C PHE A 43 1.82 -4.30 4.14
N SER A 44 0.89 -4.86 4.91
CA SER A 44 0.93 -4.71 6.37
C SER A 44 2.20 -5.37 6.95
N GLU A 45 2.57 -5.02 8.17
CA GLU A 45 3.73 -5.67 8.84
C GLU A 45 3.57 -7.19 8.93
N GLU A 46 2.36 -7.67 9.18
CA GLU A 46 2.04 -9.11 9.24
C GLU A 46 2.28 -9.79 7.88
N GLU A 47 1.71 -9.24 6.80
CA GLU A 47 1.86 -9.83 5.45
C GLU A 47 3.33 -9.79 4.99
N TRP A 48 4.05 -8.71 5.29
CA TRP A 48 5.45 -8.57 4.90
C TRP A 48 6.35 -9.65 5.52
N ARG A 49 6.06 -10.11 6.75
CA ARG A 49 6.77 -11.24 7.38
C ARG A 49 6.64 -12.53 6.60
N GLY A 50 5.54 -12.74 5.87
CA GLY A 50 5.37 -13.89 4.98
C GLY A 50 6.11 -13.76 3.65
N VAL A 51 6.36 -12.53 3.17
CA VAL A 51 7.02 -12.26 1.88
C VAL A 51 8.55 -12.28 1.99
N GLN A 52 9.09 -11.90 3.14
CA GLN A 52 10.55 -11.77 3.34
C GLN A 52 11.28 -13.08 3.68
N ASN A 53 10.58 -14.22 3.70
CA ASN A 53 11.15 -15.55 3.97
C ASN A 53 11.29 -16.38 2.69
#